data_AF-A0AA52EJQ2-F1
#
_entry.id   AF-A0AA52EJQ2-F1
#
_cell.length_a   1.000
_cell.length_b   1.000
_cell.length_c   1.000
_cell.angle_alpha   90.00
_cell.angle_beta   90.00
_cell.angle_gamma   90.00
#
_symmetry.space_group_name_H-M   'P 1'
#
loop_
_entity.id
_entity.type
_entity.pdbx_description
1 polymer ?
#
loop_
_entity_poly.entity_id
_entity_poly.type
_entity_poly.pdbx_seq_one_letter_code
_entity_poly.pdbx_strand_id
1 'polypeptide(L)'
;MLKVSNHLRQVTFLLSLACLSSVVGNSSEFGAEQPAPLSLLLKTDLSLQILSEVCTGKPIDEFEIRRSKPILAMLTHFSQFRDYFTMDTYILARKQAANCEKSSRNIYRFNEVIDHKDSLLDQLRSIKENQQSLSINMTNIVSPYTPDGLSYSGTATVMIGTPSCGGWAKGRDFYLDLPCIKGDEQGMLYLIAHESYHGIQNEFFADRPKKDGPAKLLDAIVREGSATAIADFSTLPAGGYYTDLSQRILQKNSRRVQSNFDLLDLAILYLTRKNQAGAYEKVNSIGLSGSFDSPFYSVGVTIFKAVDQKLPRAKLLCILHSDPAAIFSLYASFQKQDDTLPQLGPALLGYLSTRPLKMTACETIESDP
;
A
#
# COMPACT_ATOMS: atom_id res chain seq x y z
N MET A 1 27.40 18.42 40.86
CA MET A 1 28.16 19.68 40.75
C MET A 1 29.44 19.41 39.99
N LEU A 2 29.45 19.72 38.69
CA LEU A 2 30.65 19.82 37.85
C LEU A 2 30.25 20.72 36.67
N LYS A 3 30.73 21.96 36.69
CA LYS A 3 30.62 22.93 35.60
C LYS A 3 31.76 22.67 34.63
N VAL A 4 31.45 22.49 33.35
CA VAL A 4 32.39 22.81 32.26
C VAL A 4 31.59 23.51 31.17
N SER A 5 31.89 24.80 31.01
CA SER A 5 31.56 25.64 29.86
C SER A 5 32.68 25.49 28.84
N ASN A 6 32.39 25.49 27.53
CA ASN A 6 33.22 26.17 26.55
C ASN A 6 32.53 26.35 25.19
N HIS A 7 32.32 27.63 24.88
CA HIS A 7 32.41 28.36 23.60
C HIS A 7 32.22 27.69 22.22
N LEU A 8 31.24 28.26 21.50
CA LEU A 8 31.30 28.86 20.16
C LEU A 8 32.49 28.50 19.25
N ARG A 9 32.17 28.06 18.02
CA ARG A 9 32.72 28.63 16.77
C ARG A 9 31.75 28.42 15.61
N GLN A 10 31.21 29.53 15.12
CA GLN A 10 30.60 29.65 13.80
C GLN A 10 31.70 29.61 12.74
N VAL A 11 31.48 28.91 11.62
CA VAL A 11 32.23 29.11 10.38
C VAL A 11 31.24 29.20 9.23
N THR A 12 31.11 30.41 8.72
CA THR A 12 30.45 30.79 7.47
C THR A 12 31.37 30.43 6.31
N PHE A 13 30.87 29.75 5.27
CA PHE A 13 31.56 29.66 3.99
C PHE A 13 30.64 30.18 2.88
N LEU A 14 30.97 31.39 2.42
CA LEU A 14 30.51 32.01 1.19
C LEU A 14 31.57 31.75 0.13
N LEU A 15 31.20 31.15 -1.00
CA LEU A 15 32.01 31.15 -2.21
C LEU A 15 31.08 31.24 -3.43
N SER A 16 31.00 32.46 -3.94
CA SER A 16 30.58 32.80 -5.29
C SER A 16 31.83 32.91 -6.17
N LEU A 17 31.81 32.28 -7.35
CA LEU A 17 32.54 32.77 -8.52
C LEU A 17 31.92 32.23 -9.82
N ALA A 18 31.95 33.07 -10.84
CA ALA A 18 31.18 33.00 -12.07
C ALA A 18 31.92 32.37 -13.26
N CYS A 19 31.12 32.00 -14.27
CA CYS A 19 31.34 31.99 -15.72
C CYS A 19 32.61 31.37 -16.33
N LEU A 20 32.39 30.36 -17.18
CA LEU A 20 33.06 30.26 -18.49
C LEU A 20 32.15 29.52 -19.48
N SER A 21 32.00 30.14 -20.65
CA SER A 21 31.12 29.77 -21.77
C SER A 21 31.82 28.88 -22.80
N SER A 22 30.99 28.34 -23.71
CA SER A 22 31.28 27.64 -25.00
C SER A 22 31.52 26.12 -24.86
N VAL A 23 30.73 25.24 -25.48
CA VAL A 23 30.60 24.99 -26.93
C VAL A 23 29.20 24.43 -27.23
N VAL A 24 28.55 25.01 -28.25
CA VAL A 24 27.27 24.56 -28.81
C VAL A 24 27.55 23.43 -29.78
N GLY A 25 27.16 22.21 -29.41
CA GLY A 25 27.06 21.06 -30.30
C GLY A 25 25.60 20.70 -30.51
N ASN A 26 25.03 21.11 -31.64
CA ASN A 26 23.71 20.68 -32.11
C ASN A 26 23.76 19.16 -32.38
N SER A 27 23.34 18.38 -31.39
CA SER A 27 22.86 17.02 -31.62
C SER A 27 21.35 17.08 -31.62
N SER A 28 20.77 16.59 -32.72
CA SER A 28 19.35 16.50 -32.98
C SER A 28 18.59 15.91 -31.78
N GLU A 29 17.79 16.77 -31.15
CA GLU A 29 16.84 16.45 -30.08
C GLU A 29 15.86 15.37 -30.58
N PHE A 30 16.16 14.11 -30.29
CA PHE A 30 15.10 13.20 -29.89
C PHE A 30 14.56 13.77 -28.59
N GLY A 31 13.51 14.58 -28.69
CA GLY A 31 12.75 15.03 -27.52
C GLY A 31 12.26 13.79 -26.80
N ALA A 32 13.02 13.36 -25.78
CA ALA A 32 12.57 12.35 -24.85
C ALA A 32 11.25 12.88 -24.30
N GLU A 33 10.13 12.23 -24.65
CA GLU A 33 8.87 12.45 -23.96
C GLU A 33 9.20 12.33 -22.47
N GLN A 34 9.19 13.48 -21.79
CA GLN A 34 9.33 13.53 -20.34
C GLN A 34 8.27 12.56 -19.81
N PRO A 35 8.66 11.49 -19.11
CA PRO A 35 7.72 10.47 -18.68
C PRO A 35 6.57 11.14 -17.94
N ALA A 36 5.36 10.83 -18.36
CA ALA A 36 4.17 11.47 -17.79
C ALA A 36 4.19 11.30 -16.27
N PRO A 37 4.04 12.40 -15.50
CA PRO A 37 4.24 12.38 -14.06
C PRO A 37 3.27 11.43 -13.36
N LEU A 38 3.71 10.84 -12.25
CA LEU A 38 2.83 10.08 -11.35
C LEU A 38 1.65 10.96 -10.96
N SER A 39 0.44 10.51 -11.31
CA SER A 39 -0.78 11.31 -11.16
C SER A 39 -1.90 10.49 -10.53
N LEU A 40 -2.73 11.17 -9.73
CA LEU A 40 -3.87 10.58 -9.06
C LEU A 40 -5.13 11.42 -9.26
N LEU A 41 -6.16 10.79 -9.80
CA LEU A 41 -7.50 11.35 -9.86
C LEU A 41 -8.30 10.89 -8.63
N LEU A 42 -8.72 11.83 -7.78
CA LEU A 42 -9.64 11.54 -6.68
C LEU A 42 -11.09 11.72 -7.15
N LYS A 43 -11.94 10.72 -6.90
CA LYS A 43 -13.37 10.74 -7.21
C LYS A 43 -14.19 10.66 -5.92
N THR A 44 -15.02 11.67 -5.69
CA THR A 44 -15.91 11.78 -4.53
C THR A 44 -17.39 11.69 -4.87
N ASP A 45 -17.75 11.69 -6.15
CA ASP A 45 -19.13 11.88 -6.62
C ASP A 45 -20.09 10.81 -6.08
N LEU A 46 -19.68 9.55 -6.07
CA LEU A 46 -20.49 8.46 -5.53
C LEU A 46 -20.76 8.64 -4.03
N SER A 47 -19.74 9.05 -3.25
CA SER A 47 -19.92 9.28 -1.82
C SER A 47 -20.82 10.49 -1.54
N LEU A 48 -20.68 11.57 -2.32
CA LEU A 48 -21.56 12.73 -2.24
C LEU A 48 -23.01 12.36 -2.56
N GLN A 49 -23.22 11.58 -3.63
CA GLN A 49 -24.52 11.05 -4.00
C GLN A 49 -25.11 10.22 -2.85
N ILE A 50 -24.36 9.26 -2.31
CA ILE A 50 -24.85 8.43 -1.20
C ILE A 50 -25.23 9.28 0.02
N LEU A 51 -24.40 10.24 0.44
CA LEU A 51 -24.73 11.14 1.57
C LEU A 51 -25.95 12.03 1.28
N SER A 52 -26.16 12.43 0.03
CA SER A 52 -27.32 13.23 -0.36
C SER A 52 -28.65 12.48 -0.20
N GLU A 53 -28.60 11.15 -0.14
CA GLU A 53 -29.78 10.29 0.03
C GLU A 53 -30.04 9.89 1.49
N VAL A 54 -28.99 9.80 2.33
CA VAL A 54 -29.09 9.36 3.74
C VAL A 54 -30.01 10.27 4.55
N CYS A 55 -30.92 9.66 5.32
CA CYS A 55 -31.92 10.33 6.17
C CYS A 55 -32.79 11.37 5.42
N THR A 56 -33.11 11.14 4.15
CA THR A 56 -34.01 12.02 3.38
C THR A 56 -35.42 11.46 3.20
N GLY A 57 -35.62 10.16 3.47
CA GLY A 57 -36.87 9.45 3.17
C GLY A 57 -37.19 9.30 1.68
N LYS A 58 -36.29 9.76 0.78
CA LYS A 58 -36.48 9.66 -0.66
C LYS A 58 -36.18 8.23 -1.12
N PRO A 59 -36.93 7.70 -2.11
CA PRO A 59 -36.58 6.44 -2.76
C PRO A 59 -35.18 6.52 -3.38
N ILE A 60 -34.39 5.46 -3.24
CA ILE A 60 -33.09 5.32 -3.91
C ILE A 60 -33.28 4.78 -5.33
N ASP A 61 -32.41 5.17 -6.26
CA ASP A 61 -32.42 4.62 -7.62
C ASP A 61 -31.68 3.27 -7.65
N GLU A 62 -32.43 2.17 -7.54
CA GLU A 62 -31.86 0.83 -7.64
C GLU A 62 -31.20 0.54 -8.99
N PHE A 63 -31.73 1.09 -10.08
CA PHE A 63 -31.19 0.85 -11.42
C PHE A 63 -29.81 1.48 -11.56
N GLU A 64 -29.64 2.70 -11.05
CA GLU A 64 -28.35 3.38 -10.99
C GLU A 64 -27.35 2.61 -10.11
N ILE A 65 -27.76 2.20 -8.91
CA ILE A 65 -26.92 1.41 -7.98
C ILE A 65 -26.42 0.13 -8.64
N ARG A 66 -27.30 -0.61 -9.32
CA ARG A 66 -26.96 -1.88 -10.00
C ARG A 66 -25.97 -1.69 -11.14
N ARG A 67 -25.92 -0.50 -11.75
CA ARG A 67 -25.01 -0.15 -12.85
C ARG A 67 -23.74 0.58 -12.39
N SER A 68 -23.65 0.93 -11.11
CA SER A 68 -22.51 1.66 -10.54
C SER A 68 -21.25 0.80 -10.57
N LYS A 69 -20.27 1.19 -11.39
CA LYS A 69 -18.99 0.47 -11.52
C LYS A 69 -18.24 0.34 -10.18
N PRO A 70 -18.11 1.40 -9.34
CA PRO A 70 -17.47 1.26 -8.03
C PRO A 70 -18.19 0.27 -7.09
N ILE A 71 -19.52 0.26 -7.07
CA ILE A 71 -20.30 -0.66 -6.24
C ILE A 71 -20.10 -2.10 -6.73
N LEU A 72 -20.14 -2.35 -8.04
CA LEU A 72 -19.84 -3.67 -8.61
C LEU A 72 -18.41 -4.11 -8.30
N ALA A 73 -17.43 -3.20 -8.36
CA ALA A 73 -16.05 -3.50 -8.01
C ALA A 73 -15.91 -3.86 -6.52
N MET A 74 -16.54 -3.11 -5.62
CA MET A 74 -16.60 -3.41 -4.19
C MET A 74 -17.21 -4.78 -3.94
N LEU A 75 -18.40 -5.07 -4.49
CA LEU A 75 -19.07 -6.36 -4.28
C LEU A 75 -18.27 -7.53 -4.86
N THR A 76 -17.63 -7.34 -6.03
CA THR A 76 -16.72 -8.36 -6.59
C THR A 76 -15.55 -8.63 -5.65
N HIS A 77 -14.96 -7.58 -5.06
CA HIS A 77 -13.86 -7.73 -4.13
C HIS A 77 -14.30 -8.41 -2.82
N PHE A 78 -15.41 -8.00 -2.21
CA PHE A 78 -15.77 -8.52 -0.88
C PHE A 78 -16.52 -9.86 -0.91
N SER A 79 -17.24 -10.20 -1.98
CA SER A 79 -17.97 -11.48 -2.10
C SER A 79 -17.08 -12.71 -2.05
N GLN A 80 -15.77 -12.58 -2.33
CA GLN A 80 -14.80 -13.66 -2.16
C GLN A 80 -14.57 -14.04 -0.68
N PHE A 81 -14.85 -13.12 0.25
CA PHE A 81 -14.64 -13.35 1.68
C PHE A 81 -15.90 -13.88 2.36
N ARG A 82 -17.08 -13.42 1.95
CA ARG A 82 -18.39 -13.82 2.49
C ARG A 82 -19.47 -13.76 1.41
N ASP A 83 -20.37 -14.72 1.42
CA ASP A 83 -21.46 -14.88 0.45
C ASP A 83 -22.58 -13.83 0.58
N TYR A 84 -22.75 -13.24 1.76
CA TYR A 84 -23.78 -12.23 2.02
C TYR A 84 -23.44 -10.83 1.48
N PHE A 85 -22.28 -10.61 0.86
CA PHE A 85 -21.97 -9.36 0.17
C PHE A 85 -22.56 -9.35 -1.24
N THR A 86 -23.87 -9.11 -1.31
CA THR A 86 -24.63 -9.12 -2.55
C THR A 86 -25.17 -7.74 -2.92
N MET A 87 -25.51 -7.55 -4.20
CA MET A 87 -26.16 -6.33 -4.67
C MET A 87 -27.47 -6.05 -3.91
N ASP A 88 -28.29 -7.08 -3.68
CA ASP A 88 -29.58 -6.91 -3.02
C ASP A 88 -29.45 -6.54 -1.54
N THR A 89 -28.45 -7.11 -0.84
CA THR A 89 -28.16 -6.70 0.55
C THR A 89 -27.59 -5.28 0.63
N TYR A 90 -26.81 -4.86 -0.37
CA TYR A 90 -26.30 -3.48 -0.45
C TYR A 90 -27.43 -2.47 -0.69
N ILE A 91 -28.34 -2.77 -1.63
CA ILE A 91 -29.54 -1.98 -1.90
C ILE A 91 -30.42 -1.88 -0.64
N LEU A 92 -30.65 -3.00 0.05
CA LEU A 92 -31.42 -3.00 1.29
C LEU A 92 -30.78 -2.08 2.33
N ALA A 93 -29.47 -2.15 2.53
CA ALA A 93 -28.77 -1.30 3.48
C ALA A 93 -28.82 0.20 3.09
N ARG A 94 -28.74 0.51 1.78
CA ARG A 94 -28.92 1.87 1.25
C ARG A 94 -30.34 2.40 1.50
N LYS A 95 -31.38 1.56 1.34
CA LYS A 95 -32.78 1.94 1.64
C LYS A 95 -32.96 2.25 3.11
N GLN A 96 -32.42 1.40 3.98
CA GLN A 96 -32.44 1.62 5.43
C GLN A 96 -31.76 2.97 5.77
N ALA A 97 -30.56 3.22 5.24
CA ALA A 97 -29.86 4.48 5.46
C ALA A 97 -30.62 5.71 4.93
N ALA A 98 -31.29 5.59 3.77
CA ALA A 98 -32.13 6.67 3.23
C ALA A 98 -33.31 7.02 4.15
N ASN A 99 -33.86 6.03 4.86
CA ASN A 99 -34.93 6.20 5.86
C ASN A 99 -34.40 6.51 7.27
N CYS A 100 -33.10 6.72 7.44
CA CYS A 100 -32.46 6.90 8.75
C CYS A 100 -32.61 5.70 9.71
N GLU A 101 -32.78 4.50 9.15
CA GLU A 101 -32.93 3.25 9.89
C GLU A 101 -31.57 2.58 10.06
N LYS A 102 -31.19 2.30 11.31
CA LYS A 102 -29.98 1.52 11.62
C LYS A 102 -30.22 0.03 11.44
N SER A 103 -29.26 -0.64 10.84
CA SER A 103 -29.26 -2.10 10.67
C SER A 103 -28.53 -2.78 11.82
N SER A 104 -29.13 -3.81 12.42
CA SER A 104 -28.45 -4.62 13.45
C SER A 104 -27.26 -5.41 12.90
N ARG A 105 -27.29 -5.78 11.62
CA ARG A 105 -26.17 -6.51 10.97
C ARG A 105 -25.07 -5.57 10.47
N ASN A 106 -25.43 -4.34 10.08
CA ASN A 106 -24.52 -3.27 9.64
C ASN A 106 -23.37 -3.70 8.71
N ILE A 107 -23.62 -4.64 7.79
CA ILE A 107 -22.56 -5.30 7.00
C ILE A 107 -21.81 -4.36 6.05
N TYR A 108 -22.39 -3.21 5.72
CA TYR A 108 -21.80 -2.15 4.89
C TYR A 108 -21.52 -0.87 5.69
N ARG A 109 -21.61 -0.92 7.03
CA ARG A 109 -21.25 0.21 7.91
C ARG A 109 -22.02 1.50 7.63
N PHE A 110 -23.31 1.37 7.27
CA PHE A 110 -24.19 2.51 7.07
C PHE A 110 -24.66 3.15 8.39
N ASN A 111 -24.61 2.44 9.52
CA ASN A 111 -24.94 3.04 10.81
C ASN A 111 -23.99 4.20 11.13
N GLU A 112 -22.70 4.05 10.85
CA GLU A 112 -21.69 5.10 11.00
C GLU A 112 -21.93 6.26 10.04
N VAL A 113 -22.44 5.98 8.82
CA VAL A 113 -22.81 7.01 7.85
C VAL A 113 -24.01 7.83 8.34
N ILE A 114 -25.02 7.17 8.92
CA ILE A 114 -26.18 7.84 9.54
C ILE A 114 -25.70 8.73 10.70
N ASP A 115 -24.86 8.20 11.58
CA ASP A 115 -24.43 8.88 12.80
C ASP A 115 -23.48 10.06 12.54
N HIS A 116 -22.77 10.05 11.41
CA HIS A 116 -21.70 11.01 11.11
C HIS A 116 -21.86 11.71 9.76
N LYS A 117 -23.07 11.79 9.21
CA LYS A 117 -23.35 12.36 7.88
C LYS A 117 -22.69 13.71 7.64
N ASP A 118 -22.85 14.68 8.55
CA ASP A 118 -22.32 16.04 8.36
C ASP A 118 -20.80 16.06 8.41
N SER A 119 -20.19 15.32 9.34
CA SER A 119 -18.73 15.17 9.40
C SER A 119 -18.16 14.52 8.13
N LEU A 120 -18.86 13.53 7.56
CA LEU A 120 -18.45 12.91 6.29
C LEU A 120 -18.59 13.89 5.11
N LEU A 121 -19.61 14.75 5.09
CA LEU A 121 -19.76 15.81 4.08
C LEU A 121 -18.62 16.83 4.17
N ASP A 122 -18.23 17.24 5.38
CA ASP A 122 -17.10 18.15 5.60
C ASP A 122 -15.78 17.51 5.15
N GLN A 123 -15.57 16.23 5.46
CA GLN A 123 -14.39 15.48 5.00
C GLN A 123 -14.34 15.39 3.46
N LEU A 124 -15.46 15.09 2.79
CA LEU A 124 -15.50 15.08 1.31
C LEU A 124 -15.21 16.45 0.70
N ARG A 125 -15.66 17.54 1.34
CA ARG A 125 -15.32 18.90 0.92
C ARG A 125 -13.82 19.16 1.05
N SER A 126 -13.22 18.83 2.20
CA SER A 126 -11.76 18.96 2.39
C SER A 126 -10.97 18.15 1.36
N ILE A 127 -11.37 16.90 1.10
CA ILE A 127 -10.72 16.05 0.08
C ILE A 127 -10.77 16.71 -1.31
N LYS A 128 -11.92 17.26 -1.68
CA LYS A 128 -12.12 17.92 -2.98
C LYS A 128 -11.30 19.20 -3.09
N GLU A 129 -11.25 20.01 -2.04
CA GLU A 129 -10.47 21.26 -1.99
C GLU A 129 -8.96 20.99 -2.01
N ASN A 130 -8.51 19.88 -1.42
CA ASN A 130 -7.11 19.50 -1.30
C ASN A 130 -6.63 18.45 -2.32
N GLN A 131 -7.43 18.10 -3.32
CA GLN A 131 -7.14 17.01 -4.25
C GLN A 131 -5.75 17.13 -4.92
N GLN A 132 -5.37 18.34 -5.36
CA GLN A 132 -4.07 18.56 -5.98
C GLN A 132 -2.92 18.36 -4.99
N SER A 133 -3.06 18.87 -3.77
CA SER A 133 -2.05 18.69 -2.71
C SER A 133 -1.91 17.23 -2.33
N LEU A 134 -3.02 16.49 -2.21
CA LEU A 134 -3.02 15.05 -1.96
C LEU A 134 -2.26 14.28 -3.06
N SER A 135 -2.50 14.61 -4.34
CA SER A 135 -1.76 13.98 -5.44
C SER A 135 -0.27 14.28 -5.38
N ILE A 136 0.13 15.53 -5.14
CA ILE A 136 1.55 15.94 -5.05
C ILE A 136 2.23 15.21 -3.88
N ASN A 137 1.59 15.21 -2.70
CA ASN A 137 2.16 14.59 -1.51
C ASN A 137 2.26 13.07 -1.66
N MET A 138 1.27 12.42 -2.26
CA MET A 138 1.35 11.00 -2.61
C MET A 138 2.53 10.74 -3.53
N THR A 139 2.67 11.52 -4.61
CA THR A 139 3.79 11.40 -5.55
C THR A 139 5.13 11.54 -4.85
N ASN A 140 5.28 12.49 -3.92
CA ASN A 140 6.50 12.66 -3.14
C ASN A 140 6.84 11.44 -2.26
N ILE A 141 5.83 10.73 -1.76
CA ILE A 141 6.03 9.51 -0.96
C ILE A 141 6.49 8.34 -1.84
N VAL A 142 5.85 8.14 -2.99
CA VAL A 142 6.07 6.94 -3.81
C VAL A 142 7.17 7.08 -4.86
N SER A 143 7.44 8.29 -5.37
CA SER A 143 8.38 8.52 -6.47
C SER A 143 9.80 8.02 -6.19
N PRO A 144 10.35 8.07 -4.95
CA PRO A 144 11.68 7.53 -4.70
C PRO A 144 11.77 6.02 -4.94
N TYR A 145 10.65 5.30 -4.96
CA TYR A 145 10.57 3.86 -5.13
C TYR A 145 9.90 3.44 -6.45
N THR A 146 9.84 4.38 -7.41
CA THR A 146 9.33 4.17 -8.75
C THR A 146 10.49 4.18 -9.74
N PRO A 147 10.58 3.20 -10.67
CA PRO A 147 11.61 3.22 -11.71
C PRO A 147 11.55 4.48 -12.57
N ASP A 148 12.72 4.97 -12.99
CA ASP A 148 12.82 6.06 -13.94
C ASP A 148 12.09 5.72 -15.24
N GLY A 149 11.38 6.71 -15.80
CA GLY A 149 10.61 6.53 -17.02
C GLY A 149 9.24 5.86 -16.84
N LEU A 150 8.93 5.28 -15.67
CA LEU A 150 7.62 4.69 -15.42
C LEU A 150 6.55 5.77 -15.25
N SER A 151 5.50 5.71 -16.07
CA SER A 151 4.33 6.56 -15.93
C SER A 151 3.20 5.83 -15.21
N TYR A 152 2.51 6.54 -14.32
CA TYR A 152 1.35 6.02 -13.59
C TYR A 152 0.27 7.09 -13.52
N SER A 153 -0.95 6.68 -13.86
CA SER A 153 -2.16 7.49 -13.67
C SER A 153 -3.22 6.62 -13.05
N GLY A 154 -3.49 6.87 -11.77
CA GLY A 154 -4.44 6.09 -10.97
C GLY A 154 -5.72 6.85 -10.67
N THR A 155 -6.75 6.11 -10.24
CA THR A 155 -7.98 6.70 -9.69
C THR A 155 -8.20 6.22 -8.26
N ALA A 156 -8.28 7.16 -7.30
CA ALA A 156 -8.80 6.90 -5.96
C ALA A 156 -10.29 7.19 -5.94
N THR A 157 -11.13 6.19 -5.70
CA THR A 157 -12.57 6.41 -5.47
C THR A 157 -12.85 6.39 -3.97
N VAL A 158 -13.23 7.54 -3.43
CA VAL A 158 -13.67 7.65 -2.04
C VAL A 158 -15.05 7.01 -1.96
N MET A 159 -15.19 6.00 -1.10
CA MET A 159 -16.39 5.22 -0.90
C MET A 159 -16.93 5.38 0.52
N ILE A 160 -18.24 5.26 0.63
CA ILE A 160 -18.97 5.05 1.89
C ILE A 160 -19.89 3.85 1.68
N GLY A 161 -20.27 3.19 2.77
CA GLY A 161 -21.07 1.97 2.65
C GLY A 161 -20.23 0.73 2.32
N THR A 162 -18.98 0.63 2.80
CA THR A 162 -18.12 -0.52 2.48
C THR A 162 -18.06 -1.54 3.63
N PRO A 163 -17.79 -2.83 3.35
CA PRO A 163 -17.67 -3.85 4.39
C PRO A 163 -16.43 -3.80 5.27
N SER A 164 -15.43 -2.98 4.94
CA SER A 164 -14.12 -3.02 5.58
C SER A 164 -13.62 -1.62 5.94
N CYS A 165 -12.60 -1.57 6.79
CA CYS A 165 -11.91 -0.33 7.16
C CYS A 165 -10.58 -0.31 6.41
N GLY A 166 -10.32 0.71 5.59
CA GLY A 166 -9.07 0.85 4.83
C GLY A 166 -9.31 1.07 3.34
N GLY A 167 -8.44 0.50 2.51
CA GLY A 167 -8.52 0.58 1.05
C GLY A 167 -8.34 -0.77 0.38
N TRP A 168 -8.61 -0.80 -0.93
CA TRP A 168 -8.23 -1.92 -1.77
C TRP A 168 -7.96 -1.46 -3.20
N ALA A 169 -6.94 -2.04 -3.83
CA ALA A 169 -6.57 -1.79 -5.21
C ALA A 169 -7.15 -2.81 -6.20
N LYS A 170 -7.39 -2.35 -7.43
CA LYS A 170 -7.72 -3.15 -8.61
C LYS A 170 -7.09 -2.52 -9.86
N GLY A 171 -5.92 -3.03 -10.25
CA GLY A 171 -5.17 -2.48 -11.38
C GLY A 171 -4.62 -1.09 -11.03
N ARG A 172 -5.03 -0.06 -11.78
CA ARG A 172 -4.66 1.34 -11.53
C ARG A 172 -5.65 2.08 -10.62
N ASP A 173 -6.83 1.52 -10.42
CA ASP A 173 -7.87 2.10 -9.58
C ASP A 173 -7.78 1.52 -8.16
N PHE A 174 -8.11 2.32 -7.16
CA PHE A 174 -8.29 1.85 -5.80
C PHE A 174 -9.43 2.60 -5.13
N TYR A 175 -9.88 2.04 -4.02
CA TYR A 175 -11.05 2.50 -3.29
C TYR A 175 -10.70 2.72 -1.84
N LEU A 176 -11.27 3.76 -1.23
CA LEU A 176 -10.97 4.17 0.15
C LEU A 176 -12.27 4.26 0.94
N ASP A 177 -12.32 3.64 2.12
CA ASP A 177 -13.47 3.75 3.01
C ASP A 177 -13.38 5.02 3.88
N LEU A 178 -14.16 6.05 3.56
CA LEU A 178 -14.14 7.32 4.28
C LEU A 178 -14.56 7.22 5.76
N PRO A 179 -15.58 6.44 6.15
CA PRO A 179 -15.97 6.32 7.57
C PRO A 179 -14.87 5.72 8.45
N CYS A 180 -13.93 4.97 7.87
CA CYS A 180 -12.73 4.49 8.56
C CYS A 180 -11.73 5.62 8.88
N ILE A 181 -11.64 6.65 8.03
CA ILE A 181 -10.64 7.73 8.15
C ILE A 181 -10.95 8.65 9.33
N LYS A 182 -12.23 8.99 9.54
CA LYS A 182 -12.68 9.87 10.65
C LYS A 182 -11.91 11.20 10.73
N GLY A 183 -11.68 11.84 9.59
CA GLY A 183 -10.98 13.13 9.49
C GLY A 183 -9.46 13.06 9.63
N ASP A 184 -8.88 11.85 9.67
CA ASP A 184 -7.43 11.66 9.70
C ASP A 184 -6.79 11.88 8.31
N GLU A 185 -6.55 13.14 7.96
CA GLU A 185 -6.02 13.51 6.64
C GLU A 185 -4.62 12.93 6.36
N GLN A 186 -3.75 12.85 7.38
CA GLN A 186 -2.42 12.25 7.24
C GLN A 186 -2.52 10.73 7.05
N GLY A 187 -3.36 10.08 7.85
CA GLY A 187 -3.64 8.65 7.70
C GLY A 187 -4.20 8.31 6.32
N MET A 188 -5.10 9.16 5.80
CA MET A 188 -5.65 9.02 4.46
C MET A 188 -4.60 9.21 3.37
N LEU A 189 -3.71 10.21 3.49
CA LEU A 189 -2.60 10.41 2.56
C LEU A 189 -1.70 9.19 2.47
N TYR A 190 -1.33 8.60 3.62
CA TYR A 190 -0.47 7.41 3.64
C TYR A 190 -1.20 6.17 3.12
N LEU A 191 -2.51 6.03 3.37
CA LEU A 191 -3.32 4.98 2.75
C LEU A 191 -3.37 5.15 1.22
N ILE A 192 -3.57 6.38 0.75
CA ILE A 192 -3.52 6.71 -0.68
C ILE A 192 -2.16 6.32 -1.28
N ALA A 193 -1.05 6.62 -0.59
CA ALA A 193 0.28 6.25 -1.06
C ALA A 193 0.48 4.73 -1.12
N HIS A 194 0.02 3.99 -0.10
CA HIS A 194 0.04 2.53 -0.07
C HIS A 194 -0.68 1.92 -1.28
N GLU A 195 -1.94 2.30 -1.50
CA GLU A 195 -2.75 1.77 -2.59
C GLU A 195 -2.25 2.23 -3.97
N SER A 196 -1.78 3.47 -4.10
CA SER A 196 -1.16 3.97 -5.34
C SER A 196 0.09 3.17 -5.69
N TYR A 197 0.87 2.77 -4.69
CA TYR A 197 2.07 1.95 -4.93
C TYR A 197 1.72 0.56 -5.47
N HIS A 198 0.58 -0.03 -5.09
CA HIS A 198 0.12 -1.27 -5.76
C HIS A 198 -0.16 -1.06 -7.24
N GLY A 199 -0.71 0.10 -7.62
CA GLY A 199 -0.86 0.50 -9.02
C GLY A 199 0.48 0.57 -9.75
N ILE A 200 1.47 1.22 -9.14
CA ILE A 200 2.84 1.31 -9.67
C ILE A 200 3.49 -0.07 -9.78
N GLN A 201 3.36 -0.92 -8.76
CA GLN A 201 3.85 -2.30 -8.77
C GLN A 201 3.21 -3.14 -9.89
N ASN A 202 1.95 -2.89 -10.26
CA ASN A 202 1.31 -3.62 -11.35
C ASN A 202 1.93 -3.30 -12.70
N GLU A 203 2.32 -2.04 -12.94
CA GLU A 203 3.06 -1.64 -14.13
C GLU A 203 4.52 -2.15 -14.06
N PHE A 204 5.16 -1.93 -12.91
CA PHE A 204 6.56 -2.27 -12.70
C PHE A 204 6.82 -3.79 -12.72
N PHE A 205 5.88 -4.60 -12.26
CA PHE A 205 6.03 -6.06 -12.17
C PHE A 205 5.28 -6.81 -13.28
N ALA A 206 4.80 -6.12 -14.31
CA ALA A 206 3.94 -6.69 -15.35
C ALA A 206 4.57 -7.90 -16.05
N ASP A 207 5.87 -7.88 -16.28
CA ASP A 207 6.61 -8.92 -17.00
C ASP A 207 6.98 -10.13 -16.12
N ARG A 208 6.64 -10.11 -14.83
CA ARG A 208 6.93 -11.25 -13.95
C ARG A 208 6.08 -12.46 -14.36
N PRO A 209 6.68 -13.66 -14.44
CA PRO A 209 5.92 -14.87 -14.77
C PRO A 209 4.83 -15.12 -13.73
N LYS A 210 3.72 -15.72 -14.16
CA LYS A 210 2.65 -16.17 -13.24
C LYS A 210 3.24 -17.13 -12.20
N LYS A 211 2.80 -16.98 -10.97
CA LYS A 211 3.34 -17.69 -9.81
C LYS A 211 2.29 -18.56 -9.15
N ASP A 212 2.73 -19.68 -8.59
CA ASP A 212 1.93 -20.60 -7.80
C ASP A 212 2.62 -20.92 -6.47
N GLY A 213 1.87 -21.57 -5.57
CA GLY A 213 2.36 -22.07 -4.28
C GLY A 213 3.22 -21.06 -3.50
N PRO A 214 4.43 -21.44 -3.05
CA PRO A 214 5.32 -20.54 -2.33
C PRO A 214 5.73 -19.28 -3.11
N ALA A 215 5.93 -19.36 -4.43
CA ALA A 215 6.36 -18.21 -5.23
C ALA A 215 5.28 -17.12 -5.23
N LYS A 216 4.00 -17.53 -5.31
CA LYS A 216 2.86 -16.63 -5.23
C LYS A 216 2.79 -15.95 -3.87
N LEU A 217 3.05 -16.70 -2.80
CA LEU A 217 3.08 -16.13 -1.44
C LEU A 217 4.19 -15.10 -1.29
N LEU A 218 5.42 -15.42 -1.69
CA LEU A 218 6.54 -14.48 -1.59
C LEU A 218 6.27 -13.21 -2.39
N ASP A 219 5.66 -13.31 -3.58
CA ASP A 219 5.27 -12.12 -4.36
C ASP A 219 4.27 -11.24 -3.62
N ALA A 220 3.24 -11.85 -3.03
CA ALA A 220 2.25 -11.11 -2.24
C ALA A 220 2.91 -10.43 -1.03
N ILE A 221 3.83 -11.10 -0.35
CA ILE A 221 4.59 -10.53 0.78
C ILE A 221 5.45 -9.34 0.33
N VAL A 222 6.13 -9.44 -0.80
CA VAL A 222 6.93 -8.33 -1.35
C VAL A 222 6.03 -7.15 -1.70
N ARG A 223 4.91 -7.40 -2.37
CA ARG A 223 3.96 -6.35 -2.79
C ARG A 223 3.39 -5.60 -1.59
N GLU A 224 2.81 -6.32 -0.64
CA GLU A 224 2.22 -5.73 0.57
C GLU A 224 3.30 -5.09 1.46
N GLY A 225 4.40 -5.81 1.68
CA GLY A 225 5.50 -5.34 2.52
C GLY A 225 6.14 -4.05 2.03
N SER A 226 6.44 -3.96 0.73
CA SER A 226 7.02 -2.74 0.15
C SER A 226 6.03 -1.57 0.14
N ALA A 227 4.76 -1.81 -0.20
CA ALA A 227 3.73 -0.77 -0.13
C ALA A 227 3.55 -0.23 1.29
N THR A 228 3.53 -1.11 2.31
CA THR A 228 3.46 -0.69 3.72
C THR A 228 4.75 -0.01 4.20
N ALA A 229 5.93 -0.44 3.73
CA ALA A 229 7.18 0.19 4.11
C ALA A 229 7.37 1.60 3.50
N ILE A 230 6.83 1.83 2.32
CA ILE A 230 6.82 3.15 1.66
C ILE A 230 5.82 4.08 2.35
N ALA A 231 4.60 3.58 2.61
CA ALA A 231 3.61 4.27 3.42
C ALA A 231 3.79 3.99 4.92
N ASP A 232 4.97 4.27 5.45
CA ASP A 232 5.31 3.90 6.84
C ASP A 232 4.62 4.78 7.89
N PHE A 233 3.43 4.36 8.31
CA PHE A 233 2.65 5.00 9.36
C PHE A 233 3.39 5.14 10.69
N SER A 234 4.47 4.37 10.95
CA SER A 234 5.25 4.51 12.19
C SER A 234 6.11 5.77 12.23
N THR A 235 6.31 6.42 11.09
CA THR A 235 7.05 7.71 11.00
C THR A 235 6.16 8.91 11.24
N LEU A 236 4.83 8.74 11.18
CA LEU A 236 3.89 9.80 11.47
C LEU A 236 3.90 10.10 12.97
N PRO A 237 3.74 11.37 13.38
CA PRO A 237 3.39 11.66 14.76
C PRO A 237 2.07 10.95 15.13
N ALA A 238 1.77 10.85 16.43
CA ALA A 238 0.45 10.40 16.87
C ALA A 238 -0.63 11.21 16.12
N GLY A 239 -1.55 10.49 15.48
CA GLY A 239 -2.39 11.04 14.42
C GLY A 239 -3.87 10.90 14.71
N GLY A 240 -4.69 10.95 13.66
CA GLY A 240 -6.10 10.61 13.78
C GLY A 240 -6.32 9.10 13.94
N TYR A 241 -7.59 8.70 13.92
CA TYR A 241 -8.00 7.33 14.22
C TYR A 241 -7.30 6.27 13.34
N TYR A 242 -7.14 6.53 12.04
CA TYR A 242 -6.58 5.55 11.11
C TYR A 242 -5.07 5.38 11.29
N THR A 243 -4.35 6.47 11.48
CA THR A 243 -2.91 6.51 11.80
C THR A 243 -2.66 5.71 13.08
N ASP A 244 -3.40 6.00 14.14
CA ASP A 244 -3.26 5.29 15.41
C ASP A 244 -3.58 3.79 15.28
N LEU A 245 -4.60 3.43 14.49
CA LEU A 245 -4.93 2.03 14.21
C LEU A 245 -3.79 1.32 13.48
N SER A 246 -3.28 1.92 12.40
CA SER A 246 -2.17 1.39 11.62
C SER A 246 -0.89 1.27 12.45
N GLN A 247 -0.55 2.28 13.25
CA GLN A 247 0.58 2.25 14.17
C GLN A 247 0.46 1.13 15.21
N ARG A 248 -0.72 0.95 15.81
CA ARG A 248 -0.95 -0.16 16.77
C ARG A 248 -0.74 -1.52 16.11
N ILE A 249 -1.25 -1.73 14.89
CA ILE A 249 -1.09 -2.97 14.14
C ILE A 249 0.40 -3.22 13.81
N LEU A 250 1.12 -2.19 13.32
CA LEU A 250 2.54 -2.28 13.03
C LEU A 250 3.37 -2.59 14.27
N GLN A 251 3.12 -1.88 15.38
CA GLN A 251 3.81 -2.11 16.65
C GLN A 251 3.54 -3.51 17.21
N LYS A 252 2.29 -3.98 17.18
CA LYS A 252 1.92 -5.33 17.62
C LYS A 252 2.68 -6.38 16.83
N ASN A 253 2.74 -6.24 15.50
CA ASN A 253 3.46 -7.18 14.65
C ASN A 253 4.99 -7.10 14.82
N SER A 254 5.55 -5.90 14.97
CA SER A 254 6.98 -5.70 15.23
C SER A 254 7.42 -6.42 16.50
N ARG A 255 6.62 -6.38 17.59
CA ARG A 255 6.93 -7.11 18.84
C ARG A 255 6.95 -8.62 18.70
N ARG A 256 6.29 -9.18 17.68
CA ARG A 256 6.23 -10.62 17.40
C ARG A 256 6.87 -10.97 16.05
N VAL A 257 7.81 -10.14 15.58
CA VAL A 257 8.34 -10.27 14.22
C VAL A 257 8.94 -11.64 13.98
N GLN A 258 9.72 -12.21 14.90
CA GLN A 258 10.26 -13.57 14.73
C GLN A 258 9.14 -14.61 14.59
N SER A 259 8.08 -14.54 15.40
CA SER A 259 6.93 -15.45 15.28
C SER A 259 6.21 -15.31 13.94
N ASN A 260 6.19 -14.11 13.35
CA ASN A 260 5.65 -13.91 11.99
C ASN A 260 6.52 -14.58 10.93
N PHE A 261 7.85 -14.58 11.09
CA PHE A 261 8.79 -15.31 10.22
C PHE A 261 8.66 -16.83 10.38
N ASP A 262 8.52 -17.33 11.61
CA ASP A 262 8.28 -18.75 11.88
C ASP A 262 6.97 -19.22 11.25
N LEU A 263 5.91 -18.39 11.31
CA LEU A 263 4.64 -18.65 10.64
C LEU A 263 4.79 -18.70 9.11
N LEU A 264 5.61 -17.82 8.52
CA LEU A 264 5.93 -17.88 7.10
C LEU A 264 6.61 -19.21 6.76
N ASP A 265 7.57 -19.67 7.56
CA ASP A 265 8.26 -20.94 7.32
C ASP A 265 7.28 -22.13 7.30
N LEU A 266 6.36 -22.18 8.27
CA LEU A 266 5.29 -23.17 8.32
C LEU A 266 4.36 -23.08 7.09
N ALA A 267 4.07 -21.88 6.61
CA ALA A 267 3.30 -21.68 5.39
C ALA A 267 4.03 -22.21 4.15
N ILE A 268 5.36 -22.03 4.05
CA ILE A 268 6.17 -22.60 2.97
C ILE A 268 6.13 -24.14 3.02
N LEU A 269 6.28 -24.74 4.20
CA LEU A 269 6.13 -26.20 4.37
C LEU A 269 4.75 -26.68 3.93
N TYR A 270 3.69 -25.93 4.26
CA TYR A 270 2.34 -26.30 3.89
C TYR A 270 2.12 -26.22 2.38
N LEU A 271 2.61 -25.15 1.73
CA LEU A 271 2.45 -24.89 0.30
C LEU A 271 3.30 -25.81 -0.60
N THR A 272 4.36 -26.41 -0.06
CA THR A 272 5.22 -27.35 -0.81
C THR A 272 4.69 -28.80 -0.78
N ARG A 273 3.65 -29.10 0.00
CA ARG A 273 3.03 -30.43 0.02
C ARG A 273 2.20 -30.67 -1.25
N LYS A 274 2.29 -31.88 -1.79
CA LYS A 274 1.47 -32.31 -2.94
C LYS A 274 -0.03 -32.32 -2.59
N ASN A 275 -0.87 -32.10 -3.60
CA ASN A 275 -2.34 -32.22 -3.55
C ASN A 275 -3.07 -31.31 -2.55
N GLN A 276 -2.56 -30.11 -2.30
CA GLN A 276 -3.24 -29.13 -1.43
C GLN A 276 -4.03 -28.11 -2.26
N ALA A 277 -5.18 -28.52 -2.81
CA ALA A 277 -6.10 -27.58 -3.44
C ALA A 277 -6.57 -26.55 -2.40
N GLY A 278 -6.54 -25.26 -2.76
CA GLY A 278 -6.96 -24.18 -1.86
C GLY A 278 -5.93 -23.80 -0.77
N ALA A 279 -4.71 -24.35 -0.80
CA ALA A 279 -3.72 -24.11 0.25
C ALA A 279 -3.29 -22.64 0.31
N TYR A 280 -3.09 -22.05 -0.86
CA TYR A 280 -2.69 -20.65 -0.98
C TYR A 280 -3.74 -19.74 -0.37
N GLU A 281 -5.02 -19.96 -0.66
CA GLU A 281 -6.13 -19.14 -0.19
C GLU A 281 -6.23 -19.17 1.35
N LYS A 282 -5.98 -20.35 1.96
CA LYS A 282 -5.90 -20.49 3.43
C LYS A 282 -4.71 -19.76 4.03
N VAL A 283 -3.53 -19.90 3.42
CA VAL A 283 -2.33 -19.20 3.90
C VAL A 283 -2.49 -17.69 3.74
N ASN A 284 -3.02 -17.23 2.61
CA ASN A 284 -3.29 -15.84 2.30
C ASN A 284 -4.32 -15.25 3.28
N SER A 285 -5.36 -16.00 3.63
CA SER A 285 -6.36 -15.52 4.60
C SER A 285 -5.76 -15.35 6.00
N ILE A 286 -4.80 -16.18 6.40
CA ILE A 286 -4.09 -16.01 7.68
C ILE A 286 -3.09 -14.83 7.60
N GLY A 287 -2.29 -14.80 6.55
CA GLY A 287 -1.13 -13.94 6.44
C GLY A 287 -1.39 -12.51 6.01
N LEU A 288 -2.40 -12.30 5.15
CA LEU A 288 -2.56 -11.08 4.36
C LEU A 288 -3.99 -10.48 4.40
N SER A 289 -5.00 -11.14 4.98
CA SER A 289 -6.40 -10.66 4.92
C SER A 289 -6.85 -9.68 6.02
N GLY A 290 -5.94 -9.23 6.90
CA GLY A 290 -6.29 -8.43 8.08
C GLY A 290 -6.87 -9.25 9.25
N SER A 291 -7.44 -10.44 9.02
CA SER A 291 -8.09 -11.27 10.06
C SER A 291 -7.19 -11.64 11.25
N PHE A 292 -5.87 -11.61 11.07
CA PHE A 292 -4.87 -11.89 12.10
C PHE A 292 -3.84 -10.74 12.25
N ASP A 293 -4.28 -9.51 11.98
CA ASP A 293 -3.43 -8.31 11.89
C ASP A 293 -2.35 -8.41 10.79
N SER A 294 -2.60 -9.19 9.75
CA SER A 294 -1.73 -9.32 8.56
C SER A 294 -0.24 -9.57 8.89
N PRO A 295 0.11 -10.69 9.56
CA PRO A 295 1.47 -10.92 10.02
C PRO A 295 2.51 -10.92 8.90
N PHE A 296 2.12 -11.30 7.68
CA PHE A 296 3.06 -11.33 6.56
C PHE A 296 3.33 -9.95 5.94
N TYR A 297 2.48 -8.93 6.18
CA TYR A 297 2.81 -7.55 5.84
C TYR A 297 4.05 -7.13 6.63
N SER A 298 4.09 -7.45 7.93
CA SER A 298 5.24 -7.15 8.78
C SER A 298 6.52 -7.88 8.34
N VAL A 299 6.42 -9.12 7.87
CA VAL A 299 7.58 -9.84 7.31
C VAL A 299 8.11 -9.09 6.09
N GLY A 300 7.23 -8.73 5.16
CA GLY A 300 7.59 -7.98 3.97
C GLY A 300 8.19 -6.60 4.29
N VAL A 301 7.62 -5.85 5.24
CA VAL A 301 8.16 -4.57 5.71
C VAL A 301 9.57 -4.73 6.29
N THR A 302 9.78 -5.74 7.15
CA THR A 302 11.09 -5.99 7.77
C THR A 302 12.15 -6.32 6.71
N ILE A 303 11.83 -7.18 5.75
CA ILE A 303 12.74 -7.55 4.66
C ILE A 303 13.04 -6.34 3.78
N PHE A 304 12.01 -5.61 3.35
CA PHE A 304 12.16 -4.44 2.48
C PHE A 304 13.04 -3.38 3.13
N LYS A 305 12.76 -3.01 4.38
CA LYS A 305 13.55 -1.99 5.10
C LYS A 305 14.99 -2.40 5.30
N ALA A 306 15.25 -3.66 5.66
CA ALA A 306 16.62 -4.15 5.81
C ALA A 306 17.41 -4.10 4.50
N VAL A 307 16.73 -4.29 3.36
CA VAL A 307 17.34 -4.18 2.02
C VAL A 307 17.53 -2.74 1.59
N ASP A 308 16.52 -1.88 1.75
CA ASP A 308 16.59 -0.44 1.42
C ASP A 308 17.67 0.28 2.23
N GLN A 309 17.88 -0.11 3.49
CA GLN A 309 18.95 0.46 4.33
C GLN A 309 20.37 0.07 3.89
N LYS A 310 20.53 -1.09 3.23
CA LYS A 310 21.85 -1.66 2.91
C LYS A 310 22.24 -1.49 1.44
N LEU A 311 21.31 -1.08 0.57
CA LEU A 311 21.55 -0.95 -0.86
C LEU A 311 21.20 0.43 -1.41
N PRO A 312 21.93 0.92 -2.43
CA PRO A 312 21.47 2.03 -3.25
C PRO A 312 20.09 1.75 -3.84
N ARG A 313 19.27 2.81 -3.96
CA ARG A 313 17.88 2.71 -4.42
C ARG A 313 17.74 2.03 -5.78
N ALA A 314 18.61 2.33 -6.73
CA ALA A 314 18.59 1.70 -8.06
C ALA A 314 18.74 0.16 -7.98
N LYS A 315 19.61 -0.34 -7.09
CA LYS A 315 19.77 -1.78 -6.87
C LYS A 315 18.53 -2.39 -6.21
N LEU A 316 17.95 -1.71 -5.21
CA LEU A 316 16.69 -2.15 -4.60
C LEU A 316 15.59 -2.29 -5.66
N LEU A 317 15.42 -1.30 -6.54
CA LEU A 317 14.43 -1.36 -7.62
C LEU A 317 14.70 -2.54 -8.56
N CYS A 318 15.94 -2.75 -9.00
CA CYS A 318 16.27 -3.91 -9.83
C CYS A 318 15.90 -5.25 -9.17
N ILE A 319 16.21 -5.40 -7.87
CA ILE A 319 15.85 -6.59 -7.10
C ILE A 319 14.33 -6.73 -6.99
N LEU A 320 13.62 -5.62 -6.73
CA LEU A 320 12.17 -5.58 -6.70
C LEU A 320 11.55 -5.89 -8.05
N HIS A 321 12.23 -5.75 -9.18
CA HIS A 321 11.70 -6.18 -10.48
C HIS A 321 11.87 -7.69 -10.72
N SER A 322 12.91 -8.29 -10.13
CA SER A 322 13.30 -9.70 -10.34
C SER A 322 12.34 -10.74 -9.71
N ASP A 323 12.69 -12.03 -9.65
CA ASP A 323 11.87 -13.03 -8.93
C ASP A 323 11.72 -12.63 -7.45
N PRO A 324 10.53 -12.71 -6.83
CA PRO A 324 10.35 -12.35 -5.43
C PRO A 324 11.27 -13.12 -4.48
N ALA A 325 11.72 -14.32 -4.81
CA ALA A 325 12.73 -15.04 -4.03
C ALA A 325 14.05 -14.27 -3.91
N ALA A 326 14.36 -13.35 -4.84
CA ALA A 326 15.62 -12.64 -4.86
C ALA A 326 15.82 -11.73 -3.64
N ILE A 327 14.80 -10.97 -3.25
CA ILE A 327 14.89 -10.09 -2.07
C ILE A 327 15.01 -10.90 -0.78
N PHE A 328 14.36 -12.07 -0.69
CA PHE A 328 14.48 -12.96 0.46
C PHE A 328 15.87 -13.58 0.56
N SER A 329 16.44 -14.05 -0.55
CA SER A 329 17.78 -14.60 -0.60
C SER A 329 18.85 -13.54 -0.27
N LEU A 330 18.65 -12.30 -0.74
CA LEU A 330 19.51 -11.18 -0.36
C LEU A 330 19.40 -10.89 1.14
N TYR A 331 18.19 -10.83 1.68
CA TYR A 331 17.97 -10.66 3.12
C TYR A 331 18.65 -11.78 3.94
N ALA A 332 18.59 -13.03 3.48
CA ALA A 332 19.30 -14.14 4.10
C ALA A 332 20.83 -13.96 4.13
N SER A 333 21.39 -13.29 3.12
CA SER A 333 22.82 -12.93 3.10
C SER A 333 23.17 -11.87 4.16
N PHE A 334 22.24 -10.95 4.46
CA PHE A 334 22.42 -9.94 5.49
C PHE A 334 22.33 -10.52 6.91
N GLN A 335 21.49 -11.53 7.14
CA GLN A 335 21.41 -12.23 8.44
C GLN A 335 22.75 -12.85 8.86
N LYS A 336 23.58 -13.27 7.89
CA LYS A 336 24.92 -13.81 8.17
C LYS A 336 25.89 -12.76 8.71
N GLN A 337 25.58 -11.48 8.51
CA GLN A 337 26.41 -10.33 8.89
C GLN A 337 25.81 -9.55 10.07
N ASP A 338 24.54 -9.80 10.39
CA ASP A 338 23.73 -9.01 11.32
C ASP A 338 22.73 -9.94 12.01
N ASP A 339 23.09 -10.38 13.21
CA ASP A 339 22.33 -11.33 14.03
C ASP A 339 21.10 -10.69 14.70
N THR A 340 20.95 -9.36 14.60
CA THR A 340 19.77 -8.64 15.09
C THR A 340 18.56 -8.78 14.16
N LEU A 341 18.78 -9.21 12.91
CA LEU A 341 17.71 -9.44 11.96
C LEU A 341 16.91 -10.72 12.31
N PRO A 342 15.56 -10.69 12.26
CA PRO A 342 14.73 -11.89 12.41
C PRO A 342 15.15 -12.98 11.43
N GLN A 343 15.26 -14.23 11.89
CA GLN A 343 15.84 -15.34 11.14
C GLN A 343 14.83 -15.96 10.17
N LEU A 344 15.28 -16.32 8.96
CA LEU A 344 14.49 -17.09 8.01
C LEU A 344 14.48 -18.56 8.47
N GLY A 345 13.31 -19.18 8.45
CA GLY A 345 13.19 -20.59 8.81
C GLY A 345 13.79 -21.54 7.76
N PRO A 346 14.04 -22.81 8.15
CA PRO A 346 14.73 -23.79 7.30
C PRO A 346 13.94 -24.18 6.05
N ALA A 347 12.60 -24.16 6.08
CA ALA A 347 11.80 -24.51 4.91
C ALA A 347 11.86 -23.45 3.82
N LEU A 348 11.81 -22.17 4.22
CA LEU A 348 12.01 -21.05 3.32
C LEU A 348 13.44 -21.06 2.76
N LEU A 349 14.46 -21.24 3.60
CA LEU A 349 15.85 -21.36 3.13
C LEU A 349 16.03 -22.53 2.15
N GLY A 350 15.43 -23.68 2.45
CA GLY A 350 15.40 -24.83 1.54
C GLY A 350 14.76 -24.49 0.20
N TYR A 351 13.59 -23.84 0.22
CA TYR A 351 12.91 -23.36 -0.99
C TYR A 351 13.77 -22.39 -1.81
N LEU A 352 14.37 -21.39 -1.16
CA LEU A 352 15.24 -20.39 -1.80
C LEU A 352 16.48 -21.04 -2.44
N SER A 353 17.05 -22.08 -1.81
CA SER A 353 18.23 -22.80 -2.35
C SER A 353 17.96 -23.48 -3.71
N THR A 354 16.70 -23.81 -4.01
CA THR A 354 16.29 -24.36 -5.32
C THR A 354 16.09 -23.31 -6.40
N ARG A 355 16.16 -22.02 -6.03
CA ARG A 355 15.97 -20.86 -6.90
C ARG A 355 17.23 -19.99 -6.88
N PRO A 356 18.29 -20.41 -7.58
CA PRO A 356 19.53 -19.66 -7.58
C PRO A 356 19.28 -18.23 -8.02
N LEU A 357 19.87 -17.30 -7.26
CA LEU A 357 19.78 -15.88 -7.50
C LEU A 357 20.34 -15.56 -8.88
N LYS A 358 19.48 -15.14 -9.81
CA LYS A 358 19.95 -14.56 -11.08
C LYS A 358 20.15 -13.06 -10.88
N MET A 359 21.19 -12.70 -10.12
CA MET A 359 21.49 -11.30 -9.81
C MET A 359 22.36 -10.61 -10.86
N THR A 360 22.79 -11.31 -11.90
CA THR A 360 23.72 -10.78 -12.91
C THR A 360 23.25 -9.48 -13.56
N ALA A 361 21.95 -9.25 -13.69
CA ALA A 361 21.40 -8.00 -14.23
C ALA A 361 21.39 -6.82 -13.23
N CYS A 362 21.37 -7.11 -11.93
CA CYS A 362 21.35 -6.09 -10.87
C CYS A 362 22.75 -5.80 -10.28
N GLU A 363 23.71 -6.70 -10.48
CA GLU A 363 25.10 -6.55 -10.00
C GLU A 363 25.87 -5.47 -10.77
N THR A 364 25.57 -5.31 -12.07
CA THR A 364 26.24 -4.35 -12.96
C THR A 364 25.76 -2.91 -12.80
N ILE A 365 24.76 -2.66 -11.96
CA ILE A 365 24.34 -1.30 -11.62
C ILE A 365 25.40 -0.75 -10.66
N GLU A 366 26.46 -0.15 -11.22
CA GLU A 366 27.42 0.61 -10.44
C GLU A 366 26.69 1.73 -9.71
N SER A 367 27.03 1.96 -8.45
CA SER A 367 26.53 3.11 -7.72
C SER A 367 27.14 4.35 -8.38
N ASP A 368 26.36 5.01 -9.23
CA ASP A 368 26.71 6.38 -9.63
C ASP A 368 26.77 7.22 -8.33
N PRO A 369 27.92 7.83 -8.01
CA PRO A 369 28.18 8.45 -6.70
C PRO A 369 27.31 9.68 -6.39
#